data_AF-A0ABD0RR86-F1
#
_entry.id   AF-A0ABD0RR86-F1
#
_cell.length_a   1.000
_cell.length_b   1.000
_cell.length_c   1.000
_cell.angle_alpha   90.00
_cell.angle_beta   90.00
_cell.angle_gamma   90.00
#
_symmetry.space_group_name_H-M   'P 1'
#
loop_
_entity.id
_entity.type
_entity.pdbx_description
1 polymer ?
#
loop_
_entity_poly.entity_id
_entity_poly.type
_entity_poly.pdbx_seq_one_letter_code
_entity_poly.pdbx_strand_id
1 'polypeptide(L)'
;VFDNCSYPLSDKGWSVGIRAADPTGRKDGRFFFSLRTDRALKSTTIVAHQRYQPNSWTHVVASYDGHKMALYVDNSKFGESREQSGDLYSPYIKACRLFLLGGDLSDHKHSFRGHLRGVTLWGYARTHKELLKGHQSHAETQTPILSQWADLSEVENHWVPYKDRHNPVIVALPVPERQLVSPFLPPTCGVTVCDNADVALSYNQHWELRAEKRLRYRIVNICKDDGSDPTVSLQQIQLQHQALEDAFRPYNITLELSIHTIYNSSLQRRFVLSNCHIAKVGNRHCDPECDHPLTGHDGGDCLRLGPCYNWKRRDGVCNPECNSIHYDYDDGDCCDPEVTDVAKTCFDPESSQ
;
A
#
# COMPACT_ATOMS: atom_id res chain seq x y z
N VAL A 1 -27.91 51.67 -8.42
CA VAL A 1 -27.52 50.48 -9.19
C VAL A 1 -26.92 49.51 -8.20
N PHE A 2 -27.57 48.37 -7.93
CA PHE A 2 -27.02 47.34 -7.06
C PHE A 2 -26.00 46.53 -7.87
N ASP A 3 -24.77 46.45 -7.39
CA ASP A 3 -23.80 45.52 -7.94
C ASP A 3 -24.16 44.11 -7.44
N ASN A 4 -24.87 43.37 -8.27
CA ASN A 4 -25.35 42.02 -7.96
C ASN A 4 -24.22 40.99 -7.88
N CYS A 5 -23.00 41.35 -8.29
CA CYS A 5 -21.81 40.51 -8.23
C CYS A 5 -20.90 40.85 -7.04
N SER A 6 -21.23 41.88 -6.26
CA SER A 6 -20.45 42.30 -5.08
C SER A 6 -20.64 41.42 -3.82
N TYR A 7 -21.24 40.23 -3.96
CA TYR A 7 -21.32 39.27 -2.86
C TYR A 7 -19.90 38.87 -2.41
N PRO A 8 -19.58 39.04 -1.11
CA PRO A 8 -18.23 38.87 -0.59
C PRO A 8 -17.77 37.43 -0.76
N LEU A 9 -16.50 37.23 -1.17
CA LEU A 9 -15.66 36.05 -0.90
C LEU A 9 -16.43 34.72 -0.86
N SER A 10 -17.24 34.50 -1.89
CA SER A 10 -18.42 33.65 -1.83
C SER A 10 -18.08 32.19 -1.55
N ASP A 11 -18.49 31.68 -0.38
CA ASP A 11 -18.61 30.24 -0.10
C ASP A 11 -19.55 29.52 -1.10
N LYS A 12 -20.28 30.24 -1.97
CA LYS A 12 -21.07 29.66 -3.07
C LYS A 12 -20.19 29.32 -4.27
N GLY A 13 -20.47 28.18 -4.89
CA GLY A 13 -19.72 27.65 -6.02
C GLY A 13 -18.95 26.41 -5.61
N TRP A 14 -17.75 26.24 -6.16
CA TRP A 14 -16.95 25.05 -5.94
C TRP A 14 -15.46 25.34 -5.94
N SER A 15 -14.71 24.50 -5.24
CA SER A 15 -13.25 24.53 -5.25
C SER A 15 -12.69 23.12 -5.14
N VAL A 16 -11.58 22.89 -5.84
CA VAL A 16 -10.77 21.68 -5.75
C VAL A 16 -9.34 22.10 -5.45
N GLY A 17 -8.68 21.40 -4.53
CA GLY A 17 -7.33 21.79 -4.13
C GLY A 17 -6.74 20.88 -3.08
N ILE A 18 -5.69 21.37 -2.42
CA ILE A 18 -4.99 20.69 -1.33
C ILE A 18 -5.18 21.52 -0.07
N ARG A 19 -5.56 20.87 1.03
CA ARG A 19 -5.69 21.50 2.35
C ARG A 19 -4.99 20.67 3.41
N ALA A 20 -4.43 21.31 4.44
CA ALA A 20 -3.97 20.59 5.62
C ALA A 20 -5.17 20.16 6.48
N ALA A 21 -5.11 18.99 7.11
CA ALA A 21 -6.13 18.57 8.06
C ALA A 21 -6.12 19.42 9.35
N ASP A 22 -4.94 19.94 9.73
CA ASP A 22 -4.74 20.86 10.85
C ASP A 22 -4.27 22.23 10.33
N PRO A 23 -4.96 23.34 10.67
CA PRO A 23 -4.55 24.69 10.30
C PRO A 23 -3.13 25.07 10.76
N THR A 24 -2.63 24.44 11.83
CA THR A 24 -1.30 24.69 12.41
C THR A 24 -0.22 23.75 11.84
N GLY A 25 -0.62 22.64 11.20
CA GLY A 25 0.26 21.57 10.75
C GLY A 25 0.60 21.63 9.27
N ARG A 26 1.87 21.91 8.93
CA ARG A 26 2.40 21.78 7.54
C ARG A 26 2.52 20.31 7.05
N LYS A 27 2.09 19.33 7.84
CA LYS A 27 2.40 17.90 7.65
C LYS A 27 1.15 17.01 7.62
N ASP A 28 0.13 17.37 6.83
CA ASP A 28 -0.96 16.44 6.46
C ASP A 28 -1.80 17.01 5.31
N GLY A 29 -1.16 17.43 4.21
CA GLY A 29 -1.89 17.93 3.04
C GLY A 29 -2.75 16.81 2.44
N ARG A 30 -4.01 17.10 2.09
CA ARG A 30 -4.94 16.17 1.45
C ARG A 30 -5.73 16.89 0.36
N PHE A 31 -6.08 16.16 -0.69
CA PHE A 31 -6.95 16.69 -1.72
C PHE A 31 -8.36 16.88 -1.17
N PHE A 32 -9.05 17.92 -1.63
CA PHE A 32 -10.44 18.15 -1.26
C PHE A 32 -11.26 18.65 -2.45
N PHE A 33 -12.57 18.44 -2.35
CA PHE A 33 -13.57 19.04 -3.21
C PHE A 33 -14.66 19.65 -2.33
N SER A 34 -14.80 20.97 -2.39
CA SER A 34 -15.84 21.73 -1.70
C SER A 34 -16.88 22.24 -2.69
N LEU A 35 -18.14 22.14 -2.32
CA LEU A 35 -19.28 22.50 -3.15
C LEU A 35 -20.37 23.15 -2.30
N ARG A 36 -20.95 24.25 -2.81
CA ARG A 36 -22.16 24.85 -2.27
C ARG A 36 -23.08 25.27 -3.42
N THR A 37 -24.24 24.63 -3.52
CA THR A 37 -25.27 25.03 -4.49
C THR A 37 -25.93 26.35 -4.08
N ASP A 38 -26.61 27.01 -5.01
CA ASP A 38 -27.12 28.36 -4.76
C ASP A 38 -28.11 28.43 -3.59
N ARG A 39 -28.92 27.38 -3.43
CA ARG A 39 -29.93 27.26 -2.37
C ARG A 39 -29.38 26.70 -1.06
N ALA A 40 -28.15 26.20 -1.05
CA ALA A 40 -27.56 25.59 0.14
C ALA A 40 -27.10 26.66 1.15
N LEU A 41 -27.40 26.42 2.42
CA LEU A 41 -26.99 27.30 3.52
C LEU A 41 -25.49 27.16 3.85
N LYS A 42 -24.90 26.00 3.60
CA LYS A 42 -23.49 25.68 3.88
C LYS A 42 -22.88 24.84 2.75
N SER A 43 -21.57 24.91 2.62
CA SER A 43 -20.79 24.04 1.72
C SER A 43 -20.69 22.62 2.29
N THR A 44 -20.67 21.63 1.39
CA THR A 44 -20.24 20.27 1.70
C THR A 44 -18.84 20.07 1.14
N THR A 45 -17.94 19.45 1.92
CA THR A 45 -16.56 19.20 1.49
C THR A 45 -16.22 17.72 1.62
N ILE A 46 -15.77 17.12 0.53
CA ILE A 46 -15.16 15.79 0.52
C ILE A 46 -13.65 15.97 0.64
N VAL A 47 -13.01 15.22 1.52
CA VAL A 47 -11.54 15.23 1.70
C VAL A 47 -11.03 13.84 1.41
N ALA A 48 -10.04 13.73 0.53
CA ALA A 48 -9.36 12.47 0.29
C ALA A 48 -8.69 11.99 1.58
N HIS A 49 -8.83 10.71 1.90
CA HIS A 49 -8.17 10.13 3.08
C HIS A 49 -6.65 10.04 2.91
N GLN A 50 -6.17 9.91 1.67
CA GLN A 50 -4.75 9.81 1.38
C GLN A 50 -4.04 11.15 1.53
N ARG A 51 -2.84 11.10 2.08
CA ARG A 51 -1.92 12.23 2.11
C ARG A 51 -1.45 12.58 0.70
N TYR A 52 -1.50 13.86 0.38
CA TYR A 52 -0.77 14.44 -0.73
C TYR A 52 0.69 14.01 -0.67
N GLN A 53 1.21 13.49 -1.77
CA GLN A 53 2.62 13.17 -1.94
C GLN A 53 3.31 14.35 -2.63
N PRO A 54 4.27 15.01 -1.97
CA PRO A 54 5.07 16.04 -2.62
C PRO A 54 5.87 15.48 -3.80
N ASN A 55 6.05 16.30 -4.84
CA ASN A 55 6.85 15.97 -6.03
C ASN A 55 6.35 14.78 -6.88
N SER A 56 5.11 14.33 -6.68
CA SER A 56 4.46 13.36 -7.58
C SER A 56 3.36 14.02 -8.40
N TRP A 57 3.18 13.56 -9.64
CA TRP A 57 2.00 13.90 -10.42
C TRP A 57 0.78 13.16 -9.88
N THR A 58 -0.34 13.87 -9.75
CA THR A 58 -1.62 13.30 -9.32
C THR A 58 -2.72 13.82 -10.22
N HIS A 59 -3.58 12.92 -10.68
CA HIS A 59 -4.78 13.28 -11.44
C HIS A 59 -5.96 13.45 -10.47
N VAL A 60 -6.56 14.63 -10.43
CA VAL A 60 -7.68 14.94 -9.53
C VAL A 60 -8.90 15.34 -10.35
N VAL A 61 -10.04 14.71 -10.07
CA VAL A 61 -11.31 15.02 -10.72
C VAL A 61 -12.38 15.26 -9.67
N ALA A 62 -13.12 16.36 -9.83
CA ALA A 62 -14.33 16.65 -9.07
C ALA A 62 -15.53 16.58 -10.03
N SER A 63 -16.61 15.92 -9.61
CA SER A 63 -17.81 15.75 -10.42
C SER A 63 -19.06 16.09 -9.61
N TYR A 64 -20.03 16.74 -10.25
CA TYR A 64 -21.33 17.05 -9.65
C TYR A 64 -22.44 16.98 -10.69
N ASP A 65 -23.44 16.11 -10.47
CA ASP A 65 -24.52 15.85 -11.42
C ASP A 65 -25.83 16.61 -11.10
N GLY A 66 -25.82 17.51 -10.12
CA GLY A 66 -27.02 18.21 -9.61
C GLY A 66 -27.64 17.53 -8.37
N HIS A 67 -27.23 16.31 -8.03
CA HIS A 67 -27.72 15.56 -6.87
C HIS A 67 -26.61 14.88 -6.05
N LYS A 68 -25.47 14.61 -6.68
CA LYS A 68 -24.36 13.88 -6.09
C LYS A 68 -23.04 14.53 -6.51
N MET A 69 -22.21 14.81 -5.52
CA MET A 69 -20.83 15.25 -5.70
C MET A 69 -19.87 14.08 -5.44
N ALA A 70 -18.77 14.01 -6.19
CA ALA A 70 -17.75 12.96 -6.04
C ALA A 70 -16.35 13.53 -6.27
N LEU A 71 -15.38 12.99 -5.51
CA LEU A 71 -13.95 13.28 -5.65
C LEU A 71 -13.22 12.02 -6.11
N TYR A 72 -12.41 12.16 -7.15
CA TYR A 72 -11.54 11.11 -7.66
C TYR A 72 -10.08 11.56 -7.60
N VAL A 73 -9.20 10.65 -7.18
CA VAL A 73 -7.75 10.85 -7.16
C VAL A 73 -7.10 9.64 -7.83
N ASP A 74 -6.26 9.89 -8.83
CA ASP A 74 -5.66 8.88 -9.70
C ASP A 74 -6.70 7.87 -10.19
N ASN A 75 -7.81 8.42 -10.70
CA ASN A 75 -8.98 7.72 -11.21
C ASN A 75 -9.75 6.86 -10.18
N SER A 76 -9.33 6.78 -8.93
CA SER A 76 -10.07 6.07 -7.87
C SER A 76 -11.07 7.00 -7.20
N LYS A 77 -12.28 6.51 -6.87
CA LYS A 77 -13.28 7.32 -6.15
C LYS A 77 -12.92 7.36 -4.66
N PHE A 78 -12.64 8.55 -4.14
CA PHE A 78 -12.23 8.76 -2.75
C PHE A 78 -13.38 9.14 -1.82
N GLY A 79 -14.50 9.58 -2.38
CA GLY A 79 -15.72 9.83 -1.63
C GLY A 79 -16.82 10.39 -2.51
N GLU A 80 -18.05 10.27 -2.03
CA GLU A 80 -19.23 10.91 -2.61
C GLU A 80 -20.15 11.49 -1.53
N SER A 81 -20.97 12.47 -1.90
CA SER A 81 -21.99 13.04 -1.01
C SER A 81 -23.21 13.48 -1.80
N ARG A 82 -24.38 13.39 -1.16
CA ARG A 82 -25.69 13.85 -1.67
C ARG A 82 -26.27 15.01 -0.86
N GLU A 83 -25.48 15.62 0.02
CA GLU A 83 -25.93 16.75 0.85
C GLU A 83 -26.22 18.02 0.02
N GLN A 84 -25.59 18.16 -1.14
CA GLN A 84 -25.79 19.27 -2.06
C GLN A 84 -26.71 18.86 -3.20
N SER A 85 -27.71 19.69 -3.50
CA SER A 85 -28.66 19.45 -4.59
C SER A 85 -29.05 20.74 -5.31
N GLY A 86 -29.41 20.60 -6.59
CA GLY A 86 -29.87 21.68 -7.46
C GLY A 86 -28.74 22.44 -8.15
N ASP A 87 -29.10 23.61 -8.70
CA ASP A 87 -28.19 24.40 -9.50
C ASP A 87 -27.06 25.02 -8.67
N LEU A 88 -25.84 24.99 -9.22
CA LEU A 88 -24.69 25.72 -8.65
C LEU A 88 -24.91 27.22 -8.64
N TYR A 89 -25.57 27.72 -9.69
CA TYR A 89 -25.81 29.14 -9.90
C TYR A 89 -27.24 29.34 -10.36
N SER A 90 -28.05 30.11 -9.63
CA SER A 90 -29.34 30.56 -10.13
C SER A 90 -29.18 31.44 -11.37
N PRO A 91 -30.25 31.63 -12.16
CA PRO A 91 -30.24 32.54 -13.32
C PRO A 91 -29.70 33.94 -13.00
N TYR A 92 -29.89 34.40 -11.76
CA TYR A 92 -29.44 35.70 -11.29
C TYR A 92 -27.92 35.79 -11.11
N ILE A 93 -27.30 34.82 -10.42
CA ILE A 93 -25.84 34.83 -10.18
C ILE A 93 -25.03 34.16 -11.29
N LYS A 94 -25.70 33.57 -12.29
CA LYS A 94 -25.05 32.92 -13.44
C LYS A 94 -24.12 33.85 -14.23
N ALA A 95 -24.37 35.16 -14.23
CA ALA A 95 -23.49 36.15 -14.85
C ALA A 95 -22.27 36.54 -14.00
N CYS A 96 -22.29 36.28 -12.69
CA CYS A 96 -21.26 36.70 -11.73
C CYS A 96 -20.23 35.59 -11.45
N ARG A 97 -19.87 34.80 -12.47
CA ARG A 97 -18.98 33.64 -12.30
C ARG A 97 -17.53 34.05 -12.53
N LEU A 98 -16.66 33.57 -11.66
CA LEU A 98 -15.21 33.67 -11.81
C LEU A 98 -14.61 32.28 -11.74
N PHE A 99 -13.71 31.97 -12.66
CA PHE A 99 -12.89 30.77 -12.61
C PHE A 99 -11.45 31.17 -12.30
N LEU A 100 -10.95 30.72 -11.16
CA LEU A 100 -9.58 30.98 -10.72
C LEU A 100 -8.77 29.69 -10.77
N LEU A 101 -7.54 29.82 -11.24
CA LEU A 101 -6.56 28.75 -11.21
C LEU A 101 -5.33 29.20 -10.41
N GLY A 102 -4.81 28.31 -9.57
CA GLY A 102 -3.59 28.56 -8.81
C GLY A 102 -3.76 29.39 -7.53
N GLY A 103 -4.98 29.60 -7.05
CA GLY A 103 -5.26 30.30 -5.79
C GLY A 103 -6.75 30.37 -5.48
N ASP A 104 -7.10 31.10 -4.42
CA ASP A 104 -8.48 31.40 -4.04
C ASP A 104 -8.74 32.92 -4.02
N LEU A 105 -9.99 33.30 -3.74
CA LEU A 105 -10.39 34.71 -3.64
C LEU A 105 -9.95 35.40 -2.34
N SER A 106 -9.41 34.66 -1.37
CA SER A 106 -9.08 35.21 -0.06
C SER A 106 -8.00 36.30 -0.15
N ASP A 107 -7.98 37.18 0.84
CA ASP A 107 -6.92 38.19 0.97
C ASP A 107 -5.65 37.60 1.61
N HIS A 108 -5.72 36.36 2.06
CA HIS A 108 -4.57 35.58 2.48
C HIS A 108 -3.82 35.05 1.25
N LYS A 109 -2.49 34.87 1.36
CA LYS A 109 -1.61 34.45 0.25
C LYS A 109 -1.77 32.97 -0.15
N HIS A 110 -2.99 32.45 -0.22
CA HIS A 110 -3.27 31.08 -0.65
C HIS A 110 -2.98 30.94 -2.15
N SER A 111 -1.85 30.32 -2.44
CA SER A 111 -1.28 30.23 -3.78
C SER A 111 -0.85 28.80 -4.00
N PHE A 112 -1.23 28.22 -5.13
CA PHE A 112 -0.69 26.93 -5.51
C PHE A 112 0.79 27.10 -5.88
N ARG A 113 1.65 26.34 -5.21
CA ARG A 113 3.07 26.22 -5.55
C ARG A 113 3.33 24.81 -6.05
N GLY A 114 3.39 24.67 -7.37
CA GLY A 114 3.61 23.39 -8.05
C GLY A 114 3.46 23.53 -9.55
N HIS A 115 3.38 22.39 -10.23
CA HIS A 115 3.22 22.33 -11.67
C HIS A 115 1.82 21.82 -12.00
N LEU A 116 1.22 22.37 -13.06
CA LEU A 116 -0.03 21.88 -13.63
C LEU A 116 0.27 21.42 -15.06
N ARG A 117 -0.14 20.20 -15.39
CA ARG A 117 -0.01 19.66 -16.75
C ARG A 117 -1.19 20.06 -17.63
N GLY A 118 -2.38 20.15 -17.04
CA GLY A 118 -3.57 20.54 -17.76
C GLY A 118 -4.79 20.65 -16.86
N VAL A 119 -5.79 21.36 -17.36
CA VAL A 119 -7.06 21.63 -16.71
C VAL A 119 -8.16 21.45 -17.75
N THR A 120 -9.22 20.74 -17.36
CA THR A 120 -10.38 20.53 -18.23
C THR A 120 -11.65 20.71 -17.43
N LEU A 121 -12.58 21.49 -17.96
CA LEU A 121 -13.90 21.74 -17.38
C LEU A 121 -14.97 21.23 -18.33
N TRP A 122 -15.84 20.37 -17.81
CA TRP A 122 -16.97 19.80 -18.54
C TRP A 122 -18.28 20.48 -18.12
N GLY A 123 -19.22 20.57 -19.05
CA GLY A 123 -20.56 21.11 -18.78
C GLY A 123 -21.52 20.11 -18.13
N TYR A 124 -21.07 18.87 -17.89
CA TYR A 124 -21.85 17.78 -17.30
C TYR A 124 -20.96 16.88 -16.46
N ALA A 125 -21.58 16.11 -15.56
CA ALA A 125 -20.88 15.10 -14.75
C ALA A 125 -20.53 13.88 -15.60
N ARG A 126 -19.23 13.63 -15.79
CA ARG A 126 -18.73 12.41 -16.42
C ARG A 126 -18.87 11.22 -15.48
N THR A 127 -19.20 10.06 -16.05
CA THR A 127 -19.23 8.78 -15.35
C THR A 127 -17.82 8.29 -15.06
N HIS A 128 -17.65 7.43 -14.04
CA HIS A 128 -16.35 6.87 -13.69
C HIS A 128 -15.69 6.13 -14.88
N LYS A 129 -16.48 5.35 -15.63
CA LYS A 129 -16.01 4.64 -16.83
C LYS A 129 -15.45 5.58 -17.91
N GLU A 130 -16.04 6.76 -18.05
CA GLU A 130 -15.55 7.78 -18.98
C GLU A 130 -14.24 8.40 -18.50
N LEU A 131 -14.08 8.64 -17.20
CA LEU A 131 -12.84 9.15 -16.61
C LEU A 131 -11.66 8.18 -16.82
N LEU A 132 -11.93 6.87 -16.82
CA LEU A 132 -10.92 5.82 -16.96
C LEU A 132 -10.36 5.68 -18.38
N LYS A 133 -11.14 6.07 -19.41
CA LYS A 133 -10.67 6.07 -20.80
C LYS A 133 -9.70 7.23 -21.11
N GLY A 134 -9.51 8.15 -20.16
CA GLY A 134 -8.62 9.29 -20.28
C GLY A 134 -9.06 10.32 -21.32
N HIS A 135 -8.22 11.32 -21.54
CA HIS A 135 -8.38 12.36 -22.58
C HIS A 135 -8.11 11.85 -24.02
N GLN A 136 -8.12 10.53 -24.27
CA GLN A 136 -7.93 10.00 -25.62
C GLN A 136 -9.18 10.25 -26.48
N SER A 137 -9.20 11.45 -27.04
CA SER A 137 -10.10 11.94 -28.06
C SER A 137 -9.99 11.08 -29.32
N HIS A 138 -11.05 10.34 -29.64
CA HIS A 138 -11.48 10.12 -31.04
C HIS A 138 -12.97 9.75 -31.17
N ALA A 139 -13.72 9.64 -30.07
CA ALA A 139 -15.14 9.25 -30.12
C ALA A 139 -16.01 9.96 -29.04
N GLU A 140 -15.69 11.20 -28.68
CA GLU A 140 -16.54 11.97 -27.76
C GLU A 140 -17.43 12.92 -28.57
N THR A 141 -18.75 12.72 -28.48
CA THR A 141 -19.79 13.52 -29.14
C THR A 141 -19.95 14.93 -28.57
N GLN A 142 -19.24 15.27 -27.49
CA GLN A 142 -19.38 16.54 -26.77
C GLN A 142 -18.01 17.13 -26.42
N THR A 143 -17.87 18.44 -26.62
CA THR A 143 -16.65 19.19 -26.36
C THR A 143 -16.65 19.78 -24.94
N PRO A 144 -15.51 19.77 -24.23
CA PRO A 144 -15.39 20.43 -22.93
C PRO A 144 -15.60 21.95 -23.05
N ILE A 145 -16.02 22.58 -21.96
CA ILE A 145 -16.17 24.05 -21.86
C ILE A 145 -14.79 24.71 -21.90
N LEU A 146 -13.82 24.11 -21.22
CA LEU A 146 -12.43 24.53 -21.19
C LEU A 146 -11.56 23.28 -21.28
N SER A 147 -10.56 23.29 -22.15
CA SER A 147 -9.54 22.25 -22.19
C SER A 147 -8.20 22.87 -22.53
N GLN A 148 -7.28 22.82 -21.57
CA GLN A 148 -5.89 23.20 -21.78
C GLN A 148 -5.02 22.08 -21.24
N TRP A 149 -4.22 21.48 -22.10
CA TRP A 149 -3.47 20.28 -21.76
C TRP A 149 -2.14 20.24 -22.48
N ALA A 150 -1.05 20.01 -21.72
CA ALA A 150 0.33 19.87 -22.18
C ALA A 150 0.94 21.13 -22.82
N ASP A 151 0.20 21.89 -23.64
CA ASP A 151 0.63 23.14 -24.25
C ASP A 151 -0.16 24.32 -23.65
N LEU A 152 0.58 25.19 -22.97
CA LEU A 152 0.09 26.45 -22.38
C LEU A 152 0.73 27.66 -23.07
N SER A 153 1.28 27.50 -24.28
CA SER A 153 1.96 28.57 -25.03
C SER A 153 1.06 29.78 -25.28
N GLU A 154 -0.26 29.57 -25.44
CA GLU A 154 -1.26 30.65 -25.61
C GLU A 154 -2.00 31.00 -24.31
N VAL A 155 -1.35 30.85 -23.16
CA VAL A 155 -1.99 31.13 -21.86
C VAL A 155 -2.50 32.57 -21.77
N GLU A 156 -1.80 33.53 -22.38
CA GLU A 156 -2.14 34.96 -22.37
C GLU A 156 -3.42 35.28 -23.16
N ASN A 157 -3.81 34.42 -24.11
CA ASN A 157 -5.05 34.58 -24.88
C ASN A 157 -6.28 34.12 -24.09
N HIS A 158 -6.08 33.26 -23.08
CA HIS A 158 -7.17 32.59 -22.36
C HIS A 158 -7.25 32.98 -20.88
N TRP A 159 -6.19 33.56 -20.33
CA TRP A 159 -6.08 33.89 -18.91
C TRP A 159 -5.56 35.30 -18.69
N VAL A 160 -6.05 35.93 -17.64
CA VAL A 160 -5.59 37.23 -17.17
C VAL A 160 -5.10 37.06 -15.73
N PRO A 161 -3.93 37.61 -15.36
CA PRO A 161 -3.47 37.56 -13.99
C PRO A 161 -4.42 38.28 -13.03
N TYR A 162 -4.48 37.78 -11.79
CA TYR A 162 -5.33 38.32 -10.73
C TYR A 162 -4.50 38.70 -9.50
N LYS A 163 -4.80 39.86 -8.86
CA LYS A 163 -4.11 40.42 -7.67
C LYS A 163 -2.56 40.48 -7.81
N ASP A 164 -2.06 41.09 -8.89
CA ASP A 164 -0.63 41.38 -9.17
C ASP A 164 0.30 40.17 -9.39
N ARG A 165 -0.24 39.05 -9.86
CA ARG A 165 0.54 37.83 -10.15
C ARG A 165 1.05 37.81 -11.58
N HIS A 166 2.11 37.05 -11.83
CA HIS A 166 2.66 36.84 -13.17
C HIS A 166 1.88 35.72 -13.89
N ASN A 167 1.92 35.72 -15.22
CA ASN A 167 1.48 34.58 -16.03
C ASN A 167 2.25 33.32 -15.61
N PRO A 168 1.63 32.12 -15.67
CA PRO A 168 2.31 30.87 -15.33
C PRO A 168 3.50 30.66 -16.27
N VAL A 169 4.60 30.11 -15.72
CA VAL A 169 5.82 29.83 -16.48
C VAL A 169 5.77 28.39 -17.00
N ILE A 170 6.02 28.22 -18.30
CA ILE A 170 6.11 26.91 -18.93
C ILE A 170 7.50 26.31 -18.63
N VAL A 171 7.52 25.11 -18.07
CA VAL A 171 8.74 24.39 -17.70
C VAL A 171 8.71 22.98 -18.28
N ALA A 172 9.79 22.59 -18.96
CA ALA A 172 10.00 21.20 -19.37
C ALA A 172 10.50 20.39 -18.16
N LEU A 173 9.76 19.35 -17.77
CA LEU A 173 10.09 18.47 -16.66
C LEU A 173 10.50 17.09 -17.17
N PRO A 174 11.50 16.43 -16.54
CA PRO A 174 11.84 15.05 -16.86
C PRO A 174 10.65 14.13 -16.55
N VAL A 175 10.55 13.02 -17.30
CA VAL A 175 9.54 12.00 -17.02
C VAL A 175 9.82 11.42 -15.61
N PRO A 176 8.84 11.40 -14.71
CA PRO A 176 9.03 10.84 -13.38
C PRO A 176 9.47 9.38 -13.47
N GLU A 177 10.50 9.00 -12.71
CA GLU A 177 10.89 7.61 -12.58
C GLU A 177 9.77 6.78 -11.94
N ARG A 178 9.63 5.52 -12.38
CA ARG A 178 8.65 4.60 -11.77
C ARG A 178 9.03 4.34 -10.33
N GLN A 179 8.11 4.62 -9.41
CA GLN A 179 8.35 4.40 -7.99
C GLN A 179 8.52 2.90 -7.71
N LEU A 180 9.72 2.52 -7.27
CA LEU A 180 10.01 1.16 -6.82
C LEU A 180 9.62 1.06 -5.35
N VAL A 181 8.54 0.33 -5.05
CA VAL A 181 8.05 0.15 -3.68
C VAL A 181 8.90 -0.94 -3.00
N SER A 182 10.08 -0.58 -2.50
CA SER A 182 10.96 -1.47 -1.73
C SER A 182 11.83 -0.69 -0.74
N PRO A 183 11.89 -1.09 0.55
CA PRO A 183 11.06 -2.14 1.17
C PRO A 183 9.60 -1.69 1.28
N PHE A 184 8.67 -2.65 1.17
CA PHE A 184 7.28 -2.38 1.52
C PHE A 184 7.20 -2.19 3.03
N LEU A 185 7.17 -0.94 3.49
CA LEU A 185 6.96 -0.63 4.89
C LEU A 185 5.44 -0.67 5.13
N PRO A 186 4.91 -1.68 5.83
CA PRO A 186 3.51 -1.63 6.22
C PRO A 186 3.29 -0.36 7.05
N PRO A 187 2.17 0.35 6.86
CA PRO A 187 1.85 1.48 7.72
C PRO A 187 1.84 0.99 9.18
N THR A 188 2.39 1.80 10.09
CA THR A 188 2.25 1.54 11.52
C THR A 188 0.77 1.39 11.83
N CYS A 189 0.40 0.27 12.47
CA CYS A 189 -0.97 -0.20 12.74
C CYS A 189 -2.05 0.88 12.63
N GLY A 190 -3.05 0.65 11.77
CA GLY A 190 -4.13 1.60 11.55
C GLY A 190 -4.95 1.30 10.31
N VAL A 191 -6.02 2.08 10.15
CA VAL A 191 -6.91 2.09 8.99
C VAL A 191 -6.11 2.54 7.77
N THR A 192 -6.00 1.67 6.78
CA THR A 192 -5.36 1.89 5.48
C THR A 192 -6.32 2.52 4.48
N VAL A 193 -5.80 2.95 3.33
CA VAL A 193 -6.64 3.41 2.21
C VAL A 193 -7.61 2.31 1.73
N CYS A 194 -7.23 1.05 1.87
CA CYS A 194 -8.07 -0.10 1.49
C CYS A 194 -9.26 -0.33 2.43
N ASP A 195 -9.27 0.27 3.62
CA ASP A 195 -10.37 0.16 4.56
C ASP A 195 -11.48 1.19 4.30
N ASN A 196 -11.25 2.16 3.40
CA ASN A 196 -12.30 3.06 2.94
C ASN A 196 -13.21 2.33 1.94
N ALA A 197 -14.50 2.23 2.27
CA ALA A 197 -15.47 1.49 1.46
C ALA A 197 -15.63 2.03 0.03
N ASP A 198 -15.61 3.36 -0.17
CA ASP A 198 -15.71 3.95 -1.51
C ASP A 198 -14.49 3.61 -2.37
N VAL A 199 -13.30 3.67 -1.78
CA VAL A 199 -12.05 3.32 -2.48
C VAL A 199 -12.01 1.84 -2.79
N ALA A 200 -12.31 0.98 -1.82
CA ALA A 200 -12.35 -0.48 -2.03
C ALA A 200 -13.38 -0.86 -3.11
N LEU A 201 -14.58 -0.29 -3.05
CA LEU A 201 -15.62 -0.51 -4.06
C LEU A 201 -15.18 0.00 -5.44
N SER A 202 -14.53 1.16 -5.51
CA SER A 202 -13.94 1.70 -6.74
C SER A 202 -12.98 0.70 -7.39
N TYR A 203 -12.01 0.16 -6.65
CA TYR A 203 -11.05 -0.82 -7.18
C TYR A 203 -11.67 -2.18 -7.50
N ASN A 204 -12.77 -2.55 -6.85
CA ASN A 204 -13.50 -3.79 -7.12
C ASN A 204 -14.38 -3.68 -8.37
N GLN A 205 -14.95 -2.51 -8.64
CA GLN A 205 -15.78 -2.26 -9.81
C GLN A 205 -14.97 -1.92 -11.08
N HIS A 206 -13.73 -1.46 -10.91
CA HIS A 206 -12.87 -1.00 -12.01
C HIS A 206 -11.51 -1.70 -11.98
N TRP A 207 -11.40 -2.82 -12.70
CA TRP A 207 -10.15 -3.59 -12.77
C TRP A 207 -9.01 -2.81 -13.42
N GLU A 208 -9.34 -1.92 -14.34
CA GLU A 208 -8.44 -1.00 -15.03
C GLU A 208 -7.67 -0.05 -14.10
N LEU A 209 -8.14 0.15 -12.86
CA LEU A 209 -7.41 0.90 -11.83
C LEU A 209 -6.23 0.12 -11.24
N ARG A 210 -6.19 -1.20 -11.44
CA ARG A 210 -5.15 -2.06 -10.88
C ARG A 210 -3.95 -2.02 -11.81
N ALA A 211 -2.96 -1.23 -11.42
CA ALA A 211 -1.67 -1.23 -12.09
C ALA A 211 -1.08 -2.65 -12.11
N GLU A 212 -0.45 -2.99 -13.23
CA GLU A 212 0.37 -4.19 -13.34
C GLU A 212 1.49 -4.13 -12.32
N LYS A 213 1.66 -5.21 -11.56
CA LYS A 213 2.72 -5.33 -10.56
C LYS A 213 3.64 -6.46 -10.96
N ARG A 214 4.94 -6.25 -10.76
CA ARG A 214 5.97 -7.27 -10.90
C ARG A 214 6.61 -7.51 -9.54
N LEU A 215 6.28 -8.63 -8.92
CA LEU A 215 6.84 -9.04 -7.65
C LEU A 215 8.12 -9.84 -7.89
N ARG A 216 9.24 -9.35 -7.39
CA ARG A 216 10.53 -10.07 -7.44
C ARG A 216 10.75 -10.76 -6.11
N TYR A 217 10.92 -12.07 -6.12
CA TYR A 217 11.20 -12.84 -4.91
C TYR A 217 12.37 -13.80 -5.13
N ARG A 218 13.02 -14.16 -4.03
CA ARG A 218 14.16 -15.06 -4.02
C ARG A 218 13.90 -16.24 -3.11
N ILE A 219 14.10 -17.44 -3.63
CA ILE A 219 14.18 -18.66 -2.83
C ILE A 219 15.64 -18.92 -2.53
N VAL A 220 15.96 -19.07 -1.25
CA VAL A 220 17.27 -19.55 -0.81
C VAL A 220 17.12 -21.04 -0.53
N ASN A 221 17.75 -21.89 -1.35
CA ASN A 221 17.67 -23.34 -1.24
C ASN A 221 19.00 -23.88 -0.73
N ILE A 222 19.00 -24.71 0.31
CA ILE A 222 20.21 -25.21 0.93
C ILE A 222 20.42 -26.66 0.49
N CYS A 223 21.63 -27.04 0.13
CA CYS A 223 22.00 -28.41 -0.20
C CYS A 223 23.32 -28.77 0.48
N LYS A 224 23.71 -30.06 0.41
CA LYS A 224 25.00 -30.53 0.91
C LYS A 224 26.15 -29.88 0.13
N ASP A 225 27.35 -29.94 0.71
CA ASP A 225 28.56 -29.34 0.12
C ASP A 225 28.86 -29.90 -1.28
N ASP A 226 28.48 -31.15 -1.55
CA ASP A 226 28.60 -31.83 -2.84
C ASP A 226 27.45 -31.49 -3.83
N GLY A 227 26.51 -30.65 -3.42
CA GLY A 227 25.34 -30.26 -4.19
C GLY A 227 24.19 -31.27 -4.17
N SER A 228 24.32 -32.39 -3.46
CA SER A 228 23.27 -33.38 -3.31
C SER A 228 22.23 -32.97 -2.26
N ASP A 229 21.08 -33.64 -2.29
CA ASP A 229 20.06 -33.55 -1.23
C ASP A 229 19.61 -32.11 -0.88
N PRO A 230 19.10 -31.34 -1.86
CA PRO A 230 18.59 -30.01 -1.60
C PRO A 230 17.35 -30.05 -0.70
N THR A 231 17.20 -29.07 0.20
CA THR A 231 16.04 -28.93 1.11
C THR A 231 14.72 -29.01 0.35
N VAL A 232 14.66 -28.40 -0.84
CA VAL A 232 13.51 -28.49 -1.74
C VAL A 232 13.99 -28.83 -3.14
N SER A 233 13.32 -29.77 -3.81
CA SER A 233 13.66 -30.12 -5.19
C SER A 233 13.34 -28.98 -6.17
N LEU A 234 14.07 -28.91 -7.28
CA LEU A 234 13.80 -27.92 -8.32
C LEU A 234 12.38 -28.05 -8.89
N GLN A 235 11.89 -29.29 -9.03
CA GLN A 235 10.53 -29.58 -9.51
C GLN A 235 9.47 -29.00 -8.56
N GLN A 236 9.67 -29.16 -7.25
CA GLN A 236 8.76 -28.59 -6.25
C GLN A 236 8.78 -27.06 -6.27
N ILE A 237 9.97 -26.44 -6.39
CA ILE A 237 10.09 -24.98 -6.52
C ILE A 237 9.30 -24.48 -7.74
N GLN A 238 9.45 -25.14 -8.89
CA GLN A 238 8.74 -24.78 -10.12
C GLN A 238 7.22 -24.96 -9.99
N LEU A 239 6.76 -26.07 -9.40
CA LEU A 239 5.34 -26.33 -9.20
C LEU A 239 4.70 -25.28 -8.27
N GLN A 240 5.38 -24.91 -7.18
CA GLN A 240 4.90 -23.86 -6.29
C GLN A 240 4.94 -22.47 -6.94
N HIS A 241 5.97 -22.18 -7.74
CA HIS A 241 6.04 -20.94 -8.50
C HIS A 241 4.87 -20.82 -9.48
N GLN A 242 4.56 -21.89 -10.22
CA GLN A 242 3.42 -21.92 -11.13
C GLN A 242 2.10 -21.73 -10.40
N ALA A 243 1.92 -22.38 -9.24
CA ALA A 243 0.73 -22.18 -8.42
C ALA A 243 0.56 -20.73 -7.95
N LEU A 244 1.66 -20.04 -7.63
CA LEU A 244 1.63 -18.61 -7.32
C LEU A 244 1.27 -17.78 -8.56
N GLU A 245 1.87 -18.05 -9.70
CA GLU A 245 1.53 -17.34 -10.94
C GLU A 245 0.05 -17.51 -11.28
N ASP A 246 -0.48 -18.72 -11.25
CA ASP A 246 -1.89 -19.00 -11.57
C ASP A 246 -2.85 -18.31 -10.60
N ALA A 247 -2.51 -18.26 -9.30
CA ALA A 247 -3.32 -17.57 -8.29
C ALA A 247 -3.34 -16.05 -8.48
N PHE A 248 -2.22 -15.45 -8.89
CA PHE A 248 -2.05 -13.99 -8.96
C PHE A 248 -2.24 -13.40 -10.36
N ARG A 249 -2.17 -14.21 -11.40
CA ARG A 249 -2.38 -13.81 -12.81
C ARG A 249 -3.69 -13.09 -13.06
N PRO A 250 -4.85 -13.49 -12.50
CA PRO A 250 -6.09 -12.74 -12.68
C PRO A 250 -5.95 -11.27 -12.27
N TYR A 251 -5.13 -10.98 -11.25
CA TYR A 251 -4.95 -9.68 -10.60
C TYR A 251 -3.89 -8.78 -11.21
N ASN A 252 -3.40 -9.07 -12.43
CA ASN A 252 -2.31 -8.34 -13.08
C ASN A 252 -1.02 -8.28 -12.22
N ILE A 253 -0.78 -9.35 -11.44
CA ILE A 253 0.43 -9.50 -10.63
C ILE A 253 1.28 -10.60 -11.27
N THR A 254 2.45 -10.22 -11.75
CA THR A 254 3.47 -11.13 -12.30
C THR A 254 4.52 -11.42 -11.23
N LEU A 255 5.02 -12.65 -11.18
CA LEU A 255 6.06 -13.04 -10.24
C LEU A 255 7.36 -13.35 -10.99
N GLU A 256 8.47 -12.86 -10.45
CA GLU A 256 9.80 -13.15 -10.95
C GLU A 256 10.59 -13.87 -9.85
N LEU A 257 10.86 -15.15 -10.10
CA LEU A 257 11.60 -16.02 -9.21
C LEU A 257 13.11 -15.91 -9.48
N SER A 258 13.89 -15.75 -8.42
CA SER A 258 15.33 -16.04 -8.40
C SER A 258 15.63 -17.14 -7.40
N ILE A 259 16.48 -18.11 -7.76
CA ILE A 259 16.91 -19.18 -6.86
C ILE A 259 18.37 -18.92 -6.48
N HIS A 260 18.65 -18.91 -5.19
CA HIS A 260 20.00 -18.83 -4.66
C HIS A 260 20.30 -20.12 -3.88
N THR A 261 21.22 -20.92 -4.41
CA THR A 261 21.59 -22.19 -3.79
C THR A 261 22.78 -21.99 -2.85
N ILE A 262 22.67 -22.51 -1.63
CA ILE A 262 23.74 -22.53 -0.62
C ILE A 262 24.22 -23.97 -0.46
N TYR A 263 25.52 -24.19 -0.67
CA TYR A 263 26.18 -25.48 -0.50
C TYR A 263 26.81 -25.53 0.89
N ASN A 264 26.10 -26.11 1.86
CA ASN A 264 26.57 -26.23 3.24
C ASN A 264 25.88 -27.41 3.94
N SER A 265 26.61 -28.51 4.13
CA SER A 265 26.03 -29.71 4.74
C SER A 265 25.58 -29.52 6.20
N SER A 266 26.25 -28.64 6.96
CA SER A 266 25.86 -28.33 8.34
C SER A 266 24.54 -27.55 8.37
N LEU A 267 24.41 -26.50 7.54
CA LEU A 267 23.17 -25.74 7.43
C LEU A 267 22.02 -26.58 6.85
N GLN A 268 22.30 -27.50 5.92
CA GLN A 268 21.28 -28.36 5.31
C GLN A 268 20.61 -29.28 6.34
N ARG A 269 21.34 -29.70 7.37
CA ARG A 269 20.81 -30.52 8.47
C ARG A 269 20.04 -29.69 9.51
N ARG A 270 20.24 -28.37 9.54
CA ARG A 270 19.52 -27.48 10.44
C ARG A 270 18.14 -27.20 9.87
N PHE A 271 17.12 -27.36 10.70
CA PHE A 271 15.76 -26.98 10.38
C PHE A 271 15.44 -25.61 10.98
N VAL A 272 14.52 -24.88 10.34
CA VAL A 272 13.99 -23.63 10.87
C VAL A 272 12.53 -23.89 11.22
N LEU A 273 12.19 -23.90 12.51
CA LEU A 273 10.80 -23.87 12.94
C LEU A 273 10.30 -22.42 12.96
N SER A 274 9.24 -22.16 12.19
CA SER A 274 8.53 -20.89 12.31
C SER A 274 7.88 -20.80 13.69
N ASN A 275 8.02 -19.66 14.35
CA ASN A 275 7.36 -19.30 15.62
C ASN A 275 7.87 -20.01 16.90
N CYS A 276 8.89 -20.87 16.83
CA CYS A 276 9.60 -21.36 18.01
C CYS A 276 10.97 -20.68 18.09
N HIS A 277 11.17 -19.82 19.09
CA HIS A 277 12.46 -19.17 19.31
C HIS A 277 13.43 -20.13 20.00
N ILE A 278 14.68 -20.23 19.53
CA ILE A 278 15.65 -21.22 20.03
C ILE A 278 15.82 -21.19 21.57
N ALA A 279 15.81 -20.01 22.18
CA ALA A 279 15.93 -19.83 23.63
C ALA A 279 14.71 -20.35 24.44
N LYS A 280 13.65 -20.81 23.78
CA LYS A 280 12.50 -21.44 24.43
C LYS A 280 12.66 -22.95 24.55
N VAL A 281 13.42 -23.57 23.64
CA VAL A 281 13.62 -25.03 23.62
C VAL A 281 14.39 -25.46 24.87
N GLY A 282 13.77 -26.31 25.69
CA GLY A 282 14.42 -26.80 26.92
C GLY A 282 14.57 -25.70 27.98
N ASN A 283 13.64 -24.76 28.10
CA ASN A 283 13.67 -23.72 29.13
C ASN A 283 13.01 -24.15 30.46
N ARG A 284 12.66 -25.44 30.60
CA ARG A 284 11.90 -26.05 31.71
C ARG A 284 10.44 -25.61 31.79
N HIS A 285 9.89 -25.14 30.69
CA HIS A 285 8.50 -24.76 30.54
C HIS A 285 8.00 -25.28 29.20
N CYS A 286 6.92 -26.06 29.21
CA CYS A 286 6.32 -26.52 27.96
C CYS A 286 5.67 -25.34 27.20
N ASP A 287 6.40 -24.79 26.23
CA ASP A 287 5.99 -23.79 25.26
C ASP A 287 5.23 -24.48 24.10
N PRO A 288 3.91 -24.25 23.93
CA PRO A 288 3.12 -24.95 22.91
C PRO A 288 3.59 -24.73 21.46
N GLU A 289 4.22 -23.59 21.17
CA GLU A 289 4.83 -23.30 19.87
C GLU A 289 6.08 -24.14 19.57
N CYS A 290 6.72 -24.70 20.61
CA CYS A 290 7.93 -25.50 20.53
C CYS A 290 7.67 -26.99 20.78
N ASP A 291 6.41 -27.39 21.08
CA ASP A 291 5.98 -28.79 21.17
C ASP A 291 5.97 -29.46 19.79
N HIS A 292 7.14 -29.87 19.32
CA HIS A 292 7.32 -30.49 18.02
C HIS A 292 8.33 -31.65 18.12
N PRO A 293 8.16 -32.75 17.37
CA PRO A 293 9.12 -33.88 17.42
C PRO A 293 10.57 -33.48 17.10
N LEU A 294 10.76 -32.49 16.21
CA LEU A 294 12.10 -32.00 15.83
C LEU A 294 12.82 -31.21 16.93
N THR A 295 12.10 -30.63 17.87
CA THR A 295 12.67 -29.96 19.07
C THR A 295 12.74 -30.90 20.26
N GLY A 296 12.44 -32.19 20.07
CA GLY A 296 12.31 -33.13 21.18
C GLY A 296 11.12 -32.82 22.07
N HIS A 297 10.04 -32.26 21.50
CA HIS A 297 8.87 -31.76 22.25
C HIS A 297 9.31 -30.75 23.32
N ASP A 298 9.89 -29.65 22.83
CA ASP A 298 10.41 -28.54 23.62
C ASP A 298 11.58 -28.91 24.55
N GLY A 299 12.59 -29.60 24.01
CA GLY A 299 13.72 -30.11 24.79
C GLY A 299 13.29 -31.11 25.86
N GLY A 300 12.15 -31.78 25.65
CA GLY A 300 11.51 -32.70 26.58
C GLY A 300 10.58 -32.04 27.60
N ASP A 301 10.45 -30.71 27.62
CA ASP A 301 9.62 -29.99 28.61
C ASP A 301 8.12 -30.31 28.47
N CYS A 302 7.66 -30.62 27.26
CA CYS A 302 6.28 -31.03 26.99
C CYS A 302 6.03 -32.53 27.16
N LEU A 303 7.09 -33.34 27.34
CA LEU A 303 6.97 -34.78 27.52
C LEU A 303 6.86 -35.15 28.99
N ARG A 304 5.86 -35.97 29.31
CA ARG A 304 5.80 -36.69 30.60
C ARG A 304 6.34 -38.10 30.42
N LEU A 305 7.66 -38.20 30.24
CA LEU A 305 8.35 -39.49 30.23
C LEU A 305 8.53 -40.02 31.66
N GLY A 306 8.71 -41.33 31.79
CA GLY A 306 9.00 -41.97 33.08
C GLY A 306 10.31 -41.48 33.70
N PRO A 307 10.62 -41.87 34.95
CA PRO A 307 11.87 -41.45 35.59
C PRO A 307 13.08 -41.98 34.80
N CYS A 308 14.01 -41.09 34.44
CA CYS A 308 15.33 -41.47 33.96
C CYS A 308 16.14 -41.98 35.16
N TYR A 309 16.58 -43.24 35.09
CA TYR A 309 17.37 -43.85 36.16
C TYR A 309 18.85 -43.49 36.03
N ASN A 310 19.54 -43.27 37.16
CA ASN A 310 20.94 -42.85 37.17
C ASN A 310 21.90 -43.79 36.42
N TRP A 311 21.59 -45.09 36.28
CA TRP A 311 22.44 -46.04 35.55
C TRP A 311 22.26 -46.00 34.03
N LYS A 312 21.23 -45.30 33.54
CA LYS A 312 21.04 -45.05 32.10
C LYS A 312 21.70 -43.77 31.65
N ARG A 313 21.98 -42.86 32.59
CA ARG A 313 22.67 -41.61 32.31
C ARG A 313 24.12 -41.87 31.96
N ARG A 314 24.57 -41.31 30.83
CA ARG A 314 25.95 -41.42 30.36
C ARG A 314 26.45 -42.86 30.23
N ASP A 315 25.57 -43.76 29.80
CA ASP A 315 25.88 -45.18 29.61
C ASP A 315 26.44 -45.50 28.21
N GLY A 316 26.63 -44.47 27.37
CA GLY A 316 27.08 -44.57 26.00
C GLY A 316 25.94 -44.89 25.03
N VAL A 317 24.68 -44.69 25.44
CA VAL A 317 23.48 -44.88 24.61
C VAL A 317 22.57 -43.68 24.82
N CYS A 318 22.08 -43.06 23.75
CA CYS A 318 21.06 -42.02 23.88
C CYS A 318 19.71 -42.64 24.28
N ASN A 319 19.38 -42.60 25.58
CA ASN A 319 18.14 -43.10 26.15
C ASN A 319 17.01 -42.05 25.98
N PRO A 320 15.92 -42.38 25.26
CA PRO A 320 14.83 -41.42 25.00
C PRO A 320 14.18 -40.84 26.26
N GLU A 321 14.08 -41.60 27.34
CA GLU A 321 13.54 -41.14 28.63
C GLU A 321 14.46 -40.15 29.37
N CYS A 322 15.74 -40.12 29.01
CA CYS A 322 16.76 -39.23 29.56
C CYS A 322 17.08 -38.06 28.60
N ASN A 323 16.54 -38.09 27.38
CA ASN A 323 16.77 -37.07 26.36
C ASN A 323 15.90 -35.81 26.58
N SER A 324 16.16 -35.09 27.67
CA SER A 324 15.53 -33.81 27.98
C SER A 324 16.49 -32.87 28.70
N ILE A 325 16.18 -31.58 28.74
CA ILE A 325 16.96 -30.59 29.48
C ILE A 325 17.08 -30.93 30.98
N HIS A 326 16.11 -31.65 31.55
CA HIS A 326 16.16 -32.05 32.95
C HIS A 326 17.30 -33.01 33.29
N TYR A 327 17.76 -33.78 32.30
CA TYR A 327 18.84 -34.75 32.45
C TYR A 327 20.02 -34.42 31.53
N ASP A 328 20.16 -33.15 31.13
CA ASP A 328 21.22 -32.65 30.25
C ASP A 328 21.37 -33.49 28.96
N TYR A 329 20.22 -33.87 28.38
CA TYR A 329 20.11 -34.70 27.17
C TYR A 329 20.91 -36.01 27.28
N ASP A 330 20.61 -36.76 28.33
CA ASP A 330 21.30 -37.98 28.74
C ASP A 330 22.77 -37.78 29.13
N ASP A 331 23.04 -36.72 29.91
CA ASP A 331 24.38 -36.27 30.28
C ASP A 331 25.32 -36.08 29.07
N GLY A 332 24.74 -35.69 27.94
CA GLY A 332 25.42 -35.44 26.68
C GLY A 332 25.42 -36.60 25.68
N ASP A 333 25.02 -37.82 26.06
CA ASP A 333 25.04 -38.98 25.15
C ASP A 333 24.13 -38.77 23.92
N CYS A 334 23.03 -38.03 24.06
CA CYS A 334 22.13 -37.72 22.94
C CYS A 334 22.65 -36.65 21.98
N CYS A 335 23.72 -35.95 22.37
CA CYS A 335 24.41 -34.92 21.60
C CYS A 335 25.85 -35.31 21.23
N ASP A 336 26.24 -36.57 21.48
CA ASP A 336 27.54 -37.12 21.09
C ASP A 336 27.45 -37.84 19.73
N PRO A 337 28.19 -37.37 18.70
CA PRO A 337 28.18 -38.00 17.36
C PRO A 337 28.85 -39.38 17.33
N GLU A 338 29.64 -39.75 18.33
CA GLU A 338 30.19 -41.10 18.46
C GLU A 338 29.14 -42.10 18.96
N VAL A 339 28.10 -41.60 19.65
CA VAL A 339 27.04 -42.40 20.27
C VAL A 339 25.79 -42.50 19.40
N THR A 340 25.34 -41.39 18.80
CA THR A 340 24.04 -41.28 18.12
C THR A 340 24.07 -40.38 16.88
N ASP A 341 22.99 -40.44 16.10
CA ASP A 341 22.72 -39.48 15.03
C ASP A 341 22.21 -38.16 15.64
N VAL A 342 23.15 -37.28 16.01
CA VAL A 342 22.90 -35.99 16.66
C VAL A 342 21.90 -35.11 15.90
N ALA A 343 21.79 -35.25 14.58
CA ALA A 343 20.81 -34.50 13.79
C ALA A 343 19.35 -34.91 14.09
N LYS A 344 19.13 -36.05 14.73
CA LYS A 344 17.81 -36.56 15.11
C LYS A 344 17.57 -36.56 16.60
N THR A 345 18.62 -36.69 17.41
CA THR A 345 18.50 -36.91 18.86
C THR A 345 19.01 -35.76 19.70
N CYS A 346 19.86 -34.87 19.17
CA CYS A 346 20.35 -33.73 19.93
C CYS A 346 19.34 -32.59 19.86
N PHE A 347 18.69 -32.30 20.98
CA PHE A 347 17.72 -31.21 21.10
C PHE A 347 18.25 -30.02 21.90
N ASP A 348 19.54 -30.06 22.26
CA ASP A 348 20.22 -28.98 22.97
C ASP A 348 20.48 -27.78 22.03
N PRO A 349 19.85 -26.62 22.28
CA PRO A 349 20.07 -25.42 21.48
C PRO A 349 21.50 -24.84 21.63
N GLU A 350 22.23 -25.18 22.69
CA GLU A 350 23.61 -24.73 22.92
C GLU A 350 24.67 -25.65 22.29
N SER A 351 24.25 -26.84 21.84
CA SER A 351 25.16 -27.78 21.19
C SER A 351 25.75 -27.18 19.92
N SER A 352 27.07 -27.35 19.77
CA SER A 352 27.82 -26.88 18.60
C SER A 352 27.65 -27.76 17.35
N GLN A 353 26.96 -28.90 17.48
CA GLN A 353 26.85 -29.94 16.46
C GLN A 353 25.89 -29.58 15.32
#